data_AF-A0A496TTR8-F1
#
_entry.id   AF-A0A496TTR8-F1
#
_cell.length_a   1.000
_cell.length_b   1.000
_cell.length_c   1.000
_cell.angle_alpha   90.00
_cell.angle_beta   90.00
_cell.angle_gamma   90.00
#
_symmetry.space_group_name_H-M   'P 1'
#
loop_
_entity.id
_entity.type
_entity.pdbx_description
1 polymer ?
#
loop_
_entity_poly.entity_id
_entity_poly.type
_entity_poly.pdbx_seq_one_letter_code
_entity_poly.pdbx_strand_id
1 'polypeptide(L)'
;VFGFDHTDAGAWLSEKWKLPDRILKPIKFHHKSKNIPENFLKEIYITSIADYLVKKNNVGYSGDSKTPILNKDAIRELNLKDNDLLLFSKELIKLKPKIESFLKILIK
;
A
#
# COMPACT_ATOMS: atom_id res chain seq x y z
N VAL A 1 -18.47 -5.42 -9.59
CA VAL A 1 -19.71 -4.64 -9.78
C VAL A 1 -19.56 -3.67 -10.94
N PHE A 2 -18.57 -2.76 -10.91
CA PHE A 2 -18.49 -1.66 -11.90
C PHE A 2 -17.47 -1.84 -13.03
N GLY A 3 -16.79 -2.99 -13.12
CA GLY A 3 -15.74 -3.22 -14.14
C GLY A 3 -14.41 -2.51 -13.87
N PHE A 4 -14.30 -1.80 -12.74
CA PHE A 4 -13.09 -1.18 -12.22
C PHE A 4 -12.97 -1.45 -10.70
N ASP A 5 -11.78 -1.23 -10.14
CA ASP A 5 -11.50 -1.38 -8.71
C ASP A 5 -11.12 -0.03 -8.04
N HIS A 6 -10.84 -0.04 -6.73
CA HIS A 6 -10.50 1.17 -5.98
C HIS A 6 -9.19 1.82 -6.44
N THR A 7 -8.28 1.06 -7.07
CA THR A 7 -7.03 1.59 -7.62
C THR A 7 -7.30 2.43 -8.85
N ASP A 8 -8.30 2.05 -9.67
CA ASP A 8 -8.77 2.82 -10.80
C ASP A 8 -9.43 4.14 -10.35
N ALA A 9 -10.37 4.05 -9.40
CA ALA A 9 -11.05 5.21 -8.86
C ALA A 9 -10.08 6.22 -8.19
N GLY A 10 -9.14 5.71 -7.39
CA GLY A 10 -8.12 6.54 -6.75
C GLY A 10 -7.19 7.23 -7.75
N ALA A 11 -6.85 6.55 -8.85
CA ALA A 11 -6.03 7.14 -9.92
C ALA A 11 -6.78 8.27 -10.64
N TRP A 12 -8.05 8.05 -11.01
CA TRP A 12 -8.87 9.10 -11.64
C TRP A 12 -9.01 10.34 -10.75
N LEU A 13 -9.21 10.15 -9.45
CA LEU A 13 -9.26 11.27 -8.50
C LEU A 13 -7.91 12.01 -8.44
N SER A 14 -6.82 11.26 -8.37
CA SER A 14 -5.45 11.81 -8.34
C SER A 14 -5.14 12.63 -9.59
N GLU A 15 -5.57 12.15 -10.77
CA GLU A 15 -5.47 12.89 -12.03
C GLU A 15 -6.27 14.20 -11.99
N LYS A 16 -7.53 14.16 -11.53
CA LYS A 16 -8.38 15.35 -11.43
C LYS A 16 -7.81 16.40 -10.47
N TRP A 17 -7.18 15.96 -9.39
CA TRP A 17 -6.49 16.84 -8.44
C TRP A 17 -5.10 17.26 -8.89
N LYS A 18 -4.63 16.81 -10.07
CA LYS A 18 -3.31 17.11 -10.62
C LYS A 18 -2.17 16.70 -9.69
N LEU A 19 -2.33 15.58 -8.99
CA LEU A 19 -1.25 15.02 -8.18
C LEU A 19 -0.11 14.53 -9.08
N PRO A 20 1.15 14.65 -8.63
CA PRO A 20 2.29 14.20 -9.42
C PRO A 20 2.24 12.68 -9.64
N ASP A 21 2.81 12.22 -10.76
CA ASP A 21 2.87 10.79 -11.12
C ASP A 21 3.50 9.93 -10.01
N ARG A 22 4.44 10.50 -9.24
CA ARG A 22 5.06 9.81 -8.11
C ARG A 22 4.07 9.40 -7.00
N ILE A 23 2.90 10.02 -6.94
CA ILE A 23 1.80 9.66 -6.03
C ILE A 23 0.73 8.86 -6.78
N LEU A 24 0.36 9.30 -7.99
CA LEU A 24 -0.68 8.68 -8.81
C LEU A 24 -0.33 7.23 -9.19
N LYS A 25 0.91 6.96 -9.65
CA LYS A 25 1.29 5.61 -10.11
C LYS A 25 1.24 4.57 -8.98
N PRO A 26 1.78 4.82 -7.77
CA PRO A 26 1.58 3.91 -6.64
C PRO A 26 0.10 3.62 -6.32
N ILE A 27 -0.77 4.64 -6.35
CA ILE A 27 -2.21 4.45 -6.15
C ILE A 27 -2.80 3.49 -7.20
N LYS A 28 -2.47 3.70 -8.48
CA LYS A 28 -2.98 2.87 -9.58
C LYS A 28 -2.44 1.43 -9.57
N PHE A 29 -1.17 1.25 -9.21
CA PHE A 29 -0.44 0.02 -9.53
C PHE A 29 -0.03 -0.82 -8.32
N HIS A 30 -0.25 -0.41 -7.06
CA HIS A 30 0.20 -1.18 -5.87
C HIS A 30 -0.38 -2.61 -5.76
N HIS A 31 -1.51 -2.90 -6.41
CA HIS A 31 -2.08 -4.26 -6.50
C HIS A 31 -1.59 -5.06 -7.72
N LYS A 32 -0.86 -4.45 -8.65
CA LYS A 32 -0.40 -5.10 -9.90
C LYS A 32 1.01 -5.66 -9.70
N SER A 33 1.26 -6.84 -10.26
CA SER A 33 2.58 -7.48 -10.30
C SER A 33 3.24 -7.42 -11.67
N LYS A 34 2.51 -7.01 -12.71
CA LYS A 34 2.98 -6.93 -14.11
C LYS A 34 2.50 -5.63 -14.74
N ASN A 35 3.16 -5.21 -15.82
CA ASN A 35 2.81 -4.02 -16.61
C ASN A 35 2.78 -2.74 -15.76
N ILE A 36 3.76 -2.59 -14.87
CA ILE A 36 3.94 -1.40 -14.03
C ILE A 36 5.03 -0.49 -14.62
N PRO A 37 4.90 0.84 -14.49
CA PRO A 37 5.86 1.77 -15.09
C PRO A 37 7.21 1.74 -14.35
N GLU A 38 8.29 1.53 -15.11
CA GLU A 38 9.66 1.40 -14.57
C GLU A 38 10.12 2.65 -13.80
N ASN A 39 9.76 3.85 -14.26
CA ASN A 39 10.16 5.12 -13.66
C ASN A 39 9.64 5.33 -12.21
N PHE A 40 8.66 4.54 -11.77
CA PHE A 40 8.04 4.64 -10.44
C PHE A 40 7.98 3.30 -9.72
N LEU A 41 8.79 2.34 -10.19
CA LEU A 41 8.78 0.95 -9.74
C LEU A 41 8.98 0.85 -8.21
N LYS A 42 9.93 1.62 -7.69
CA LYS A 42 10.27 1.63 -6.27
C LYS A 42 9.11 2.09 -5.40
N GLU A 43 8.47 3.20 -5.75
CA GLU A 43 7.34 3.75 -5.00
C GLU A 43 6.13 2.81 -5.03
N ILE A 44 5.83 2.22 -6.20
CA ILE A 44 4.76 1.23 -6.36
C ILE A 44 4.99 0.03 -5.44
N TYR A 45 6.21 -0.50 -5.40
CA TYR A 45 6.54 -1.64 -4.57
C TYR A 45 6.57 -1.33 -3.08
N ILE A 46 7.05 -0.15 -2.67
CA ILE A 46 6.96 0.28 -1.28
C ILE A 46 5.49 0.31 -0.83
N THR A 47 4.59 0.91 -1.62
CA THR A 47 3.16 0.96 -1.30
C THR A 47 2.54 -0.44 -1.27
N SER A 48 2.93 -1.33 -2.18
CA SER A 48 2.45 -2.72 -2.22
C SER A 48 2.84 -3.50 -0.95
N ILE A 49 4.10 -3.38 -0.51
CA ILE A 49 4.59 -4.02 0.73
C ILE A 49 3.93 -3.39 1.96
N ALA A 50 3.78 -2.06 1.98
CA ALA A 50 3.10 -1.38 3.08
C ALA A 50 1.64 -1.84 3.24
N ASP A 51 0.86 -1.92 2.14
CA ASP A 51 -0.53 -2.40 2.17
C ASP A 51 -0.63 -3.84 2.70
N TYR A 52 0.28 -4.72 2.25
CA TYR A 52 0.39 -6.08 2.79
C TYR A 52 0.64 -6.08 4.30
N LEU A 53 1.64 -5.32 4.77
CA LEU A 53 2.05 -5.31 6.18
C LEU A 53 0.96 -4.76 7.11
N VAL A 54 0.30 -3.66 6.74
CA VAL A 54 -0.77 -3.09 7.58
C VAL A 54 -1.97 -4.02 7.68
N LYS A 55 -2.38 -4.67 6.58
CA LYS A 55 -3.50 -5.62 6.59
C LYS A 55 -3.15 -6.90 7.35
N LYS A 56 -1.97 -7.49 7.10
CA LYS A 56 -1.50 -8.69 7.81
C LYS A 56 -1.45 -8.50 9.32
N ASN A 57 -1.07 -7.30 9.78
CA ASN A 57 -0.94 -6.99 11.20
C ASN A 57 -2.21 -6.32 11.80
N ASN A 58 -3.34 -6.33 11.07
CA ASN A 58 -4.61 -5.76 11.50
C ASN A 58 -4.49 -4.30 11.98
N VAL A 59 -3.79 -3.45 11.22
CA VAL A 59 -3.66 -2.01 11.50
C VAL A 59 -4.64 -1.25 10.62
N GLY A 60 -5.62 -0.58 11.24
CA GLY A 60 -6.70 0.09 10.53
C GLY A 60 -7.68 -0.88 9.85
N TYR A 61 -8.67 -0.33 9.13
CA TYR A 61 -9.64 -1.11 8.37
C TYR A 61 -10.08 -0.34 7.11
N SER A 62 -9.90 -0.95 5.95
CA SER A 62 -10.19 -0.33 4.64
C SER A 62 -11.57 -0.67 4.09
N GLY A 63 -12.40 -1.41 4.82
CA GLY A 63 -13.65 -2.00 4.32
C GLY A 63 -13.45 -3.34 3.59
N ASP A 64 -12.21 -3.70 3.23
CA ASP A 64 -11.85 -5.00 2.70
C ASP A 64 -11.15 -5.85 3.77
N SER A 65 -11.62 -7.09 3.95
CA SER A 65 -11.03 -8.07 4.87
C SER A 65 -9.95 -8.93 4.23
N LYS A 66 -9.78 -8.87 2.90
CA LYS A 66 -8.75 -9.65 2.21
C LYS A 66 -7.37 -9.05 2.44
N THR A 67 -6.48 -9.86 3.00
CA THR A 67 -5.05 -9.54 3.00
C THR A 67 -4.50 -9.77 1.57
N PRO A 68 -3.82 -8.78 0.97
CA PRO A 68 -3.18 -8.93 -0.33
C PRO A 68 -2.16 -10.07 -0.32
N ILE A 69 -1.88 -10.63 -1.49
CA ILE A 69 -0.77 -11.57 -1.64
C ILE A 69 0.53 -10.76 -1.63
N LEU A 70 1.52 -11.22 -0.84
CA LEU A 70 2.84 -10.61 -0.81
C LEU A 70 3.46 -10.62 -2.22
N ASN A 71 3.80 -9.44 -2.73
CA ASN A 71 4.43 -9.30 -4.03
C ASN A 71 5.91 -9.69 -3.96
N LYS A 72 6.27 -10.86 -4.51
CA LYS A 72 7.65 -11.37 -4.50
C LYS A 72 8.61 -10.52 -5.36
N ASP A 73 8.10 -9.90 -6.43
CA ASP A 73 8.91 -9.00 -7.25
C ASP A 73 9.27 -7.75 -6.45
N ALA A 74 8.33 -7.22 -5.64
CA ALA A 74 8.61 -6.11 -4.74
C ALA A 74 9.71 -6.45 -3.72
N ILE A 75 9.72 -7.67 -3.17
CA ILE A 75 10.78 -8.12 -2.26
C ILE A 75 12.14 -8.13 -2.96
N ARG A 76 12.20 -8.68 -4.17
CA ARG A 76 13.43 -8.74 -4.97
C ARG A 76 13.94 -7.35 -5.34
N GLU A 77 13.08 -6.50 -5.89
CA GLU A 77 13.48 -5.17 -6.39
C GLU A 77 13.84 -4.20 -5.26
N LEU A 78 13.24 -4.36 -4.07
CA LEU A 78 13.61 -3.59 -2.89
C LEU A 78 14.78 -4.22 -2.10
N ASN A 79 15.32 -5.35 -2.56
CA ASN A 79 16.39 -6.11 -1.91
C ASN A 79 16.09 -6.42 -0.43
N LEU A 80 14.83 -6.78 -0.14
CA LEU A 80 14.37 -7.11 1.21
C LEU A 80 14.66 -8.56 1.54
N LYS A 81 15.09 -8.80 2.78
CA LYS A 81 15.27 -10.13 3.37
C LYS A 81 14.03 -10.51 4.18
N ASP A 82 13.84 -11.81 4.42
CA ASP A 82 12.70 -12.29 5.21
C ASP A 82 12.65 -11.67 6.63
N ASN A 83 13.82 -11.45 7.23
CA ASN A 83 13.93 -10.80 8.53
C ASN A 83 13.49 -9.32 8.51
N ASP A 84 13.57 -8.64 7.37
CA ASP A 84 13.16 -7.24 7.25
C ASP A 84 11.64 -7.11 7.39
N LEU A 85 10.86 -8.01 6.76
CA LEU A 85 9.40 -8.01 6.90
C LEU A 85 8.95 -8.30 8.33
N LEU A 86 9.67 -9.18 9.04
CA LEU A 86 9.43 -9.44 10.45
C LEU A 86 9.75 -8.21 11.30
N LEU A 87 10.87 -7.54 11.05
CA LEU A 87 11.26 -6.30 11.73
C LEU A 87 10.23 -5.19 11.50
N PHE A 88 9.81 -4.97 10.25
CA PHE A 88 8.79 -3.98 9.91
C PHE A 88 7.45 -4.27 10.60
N SER A 89 7.04 -5.55 10.65
CA SER A 89 5.81 -5.95 11.36
C SER A 89 5.91 -5.66 12.86
N LYS A 90 7.06 -5.95 13.49
CA LYS A 90 7.29 -5.66 14.92
C LYS A 90 7.21 -4.16 15.22
N GLU A 91 7.90 -3.34 14.43
CA GLU A 91 7.86 -1.88 14.60
C GLU A 91 6.47 -1.31 14.32
N LEU A 92 5.78 -1.82 13.29
CA LEU A 92 4.41 -1.43 12.97
C LEU A 92 3.43 -1.74 14.12
N ILE A 93 3.51 -2.94 14.72
CA ILE A 93 2.69 -3.32 15.87
C ILE A 93 2.97 -2.42 17.07
N LYS A 94 4.23 -2.09 17.32
CA LYS A 94 4.62 -1.15 18.39
C LYS A 94 4.02 0.24 18.18
N LEU A 95 3.93 0.70 16.92
CA LEU A 95 3.36 2.00 16.57
C LEU A 95 1.83 1.99 16.45
N LYS A 96 1.20 0.81 16.32
CA LYS A 96 -0.25 0.65 16.12
C LYS A 96 -1.11 1.51 17.07
N PRO A 97 -0.90 1.53 18.40
CA PRO A 97 -1.74 2.33 19.29
C PRO A 97 -1.71 3.83 18.97
N LYS A 98 -0.54 4.36 18.56
CA LYS A 98 -0.38 5.75 18.16
C LYS A 98 -1.06 6.03 16.82
N ILE A 99 -0.95 5.13 15.86
CA ILE A 99 -1.63 5.22 14.56
C ILE A 99 -3.15 5.24 14.76
N GLU A 100 -3.69 4.31 15.55
CA GLU A 100 -5.12 4.23 15.84
C GLU A 100 -5.64 5.46 16.59
N SER A 101 -4.88 5.95 17.57
CA SER A 101 -5.21 7.21 18.25
C SER A 101 -5.26 8.39 17.28
N PHE A 102 -4.34 8.47 16.31
CA PHE A 102 -4.35 9.52 15.30
C PHE A 102 -5.56 9.41 14.36
N LEU A 103 -5.86 8.21 13.86
CA LEU A 103 -7.01 7.98 12.97
C LEU A 103 -8.35 8.34 13.63
N LYS A 104 -8.51 8.05 14.93
CA LYS A 104 -9.71 8.42 15.70
C LYS A 104 -9.93 9.94 15.77
N ILE A 105 -8.89 10.77 15.63
CA ILE A 105 -9.03 12.23 15.61
C ILE A 105 -9.57 12.72 14.26
N LEU A 106 -9.27 12.02 13.17
CA LEU A 106 -9.67 12.39 11.82
C LEU A 106 -11.14 12.05 11.52
N ILE A 107 -11.67 11.03 12.20
CA ILE A 107 -13.05 10.57 12.07
C ILE A 107 -13.82 11.10 13.28
N LYS A 108 -14.28 12.35 13.20
CA LYS A 108 -15.23 12.93 14.15
C LYS A 108 -16.66 12.58 13.76
#